data_AF-C9Y9L9-F1
#
_entry.id   AF-C9Y9L9-F1
#
_cell.length_a   1.000
_cell.length_b   1.000
_cell.length_c   1.000
_cell.angle_alpha   90.00
_cell.angle_beta   90.00
_cell.angle_gamma   90.00
#
_symmetry.space_group_name_H-M   'P 1'
#
loop_
_entity.id
_entity.type
_entity.pdbx_description
1 polymer ?
#
loop_
_entity_poly.entity_id
_entity_poly.type
_entity_poly.pdbx_seq_one_letter_code
_entity_poly.pdbx_strand_id
1 'polypeptide(L)' 'MSRQSVWATKVAALIKGNNSQAALAQIKVAPTVRDLQQLRALMTADGSLLKHRLIDEATRDQIVALSAPRLHRSP' A
#
# COMPACT_ATOMS: atom_id res chain seq x y z
N MET A 1 2.77 5.32 21.33
CA MET A 1 3.27 5.42 19.95
C MET A 1 2.88 4.18 19.16
N SER A 2 2.02 4.31 18.16
CA SER A 2 1.69 3.22 17.24
C SER A 2 2.96 2.76 16.52
N ARG A 3 3.38 1.50 16.71
CA ARG A 3 4.54 0.92 16.03
C ARG A 3 4.38 1.13 14.51
N GLN A 4 5.40 1.72 13.87
CA GLN A 4 5.42 1.86 12.41
C GLN A 4 5.33 0.47 11.77
N SER A 5 4.54 0.32 10.72
CA SER A 5 4.48 -0.94 9.98
C SER A 5 5.80 -1.18 9.26
N VAL A 6 6.44 -2.30 9.61
CA VAL A 6 7.66 -2.77 8.94
C VAL A 6 7.40 -2.98 7.44
N TRP A 7 6.20 -3.44 7.08
CA TRP A 7 5.80 -3.61 5.68
C TRP A 7 5.72 -2.27 4.95
N ALA A 8 5.03 -1.28 5.55
CA ALA A 8 4.84 0.03 4.93
C ALA A 8 6.19 0.73 4.68
N THR A 9 7.10 0.67 5.64
CA THR A 9 8.44 1.26 5.49
C THR A 9 9.26 0.57 4.39
N LYS A 10 9.17 -0.77 4.27
CA LYS A 10 9.85 -1.52 3.19
C LYS A 10 9.31 -1.15 1.80
N VAL A 11 7.98 -1.09 1.65
CA VAL A 11 7.38 -0.73 0.36
C VAL A 11 7.66 0.73 0.00
N ALA A 12 7.62 1.65 0.98
CA ALA A 12 8.03 3.04 0.75
C ALA A 12 9.48 3.14 0.27
N ALA A 13 10.39 2.32 0.79
CA ALA A 13 11.78 2.27 0.33
C ALA A 13 11.90 1.78 -1.14
N LEU A 14 11.09 0.80 -1.57
CA LEU A 14 11.05 0.36 -2.96
C LEU A 14 10.62 1.48 -3.91
N ILE A 15 9.63 2.27 -3.49
CA ILE A 15 9.11 3.41 -4.26
C ILE A 15 10.17 4.51 -4.37
N LYS A 16 10.84 4.84 -3.25
CA LYS A 16 11.96 5.79 -3.24
C LYS A 16 13.13 5.33 -4.10
N GLY A 17 13.37 4.02 -4.16
CA GLY A 17 14.34 3.40 -5.07
C GLY A 17 13.90 3.30 -6.53
N ASN A 18 12.79 3.94 -6.92
CA ASN A 18 12.20 3.91 -8.26
C ASN A 18 11.80 2.51 -8.76
N ASN A 19 11.69 1.52 -7.86
CA ASN A 19 11.26 0.17 -8.19
C ASN A 19 9.74 0.04 -8.07
N SER A 20 9.05 0.73 -8.99
CA SER A 20 7.59 0.82 -9.00
C SER A 20 6.91 -0.54 -9.21
N GLN A 21 7.51 -1.43 -10.00
CA GLN A 21 6.96 -2.76 -10.28
C GLN A 21 6.96 -3.65 -9.03
N ALA A 22 8.07 -3.68 -8.27
CA ALA A 22 8.14 -4.43 -7.02
C ALA A 22 7.19 -3.83 -5.97
N ALA A 23 7.09 -2.50 -5.89
CA ALA A 23 6.15 -1.84 -4.99
C ALA A 23 4.69 -2.23 -5.30
N LEU A 24 4.29 -2.21 -6.58
CA LEU A 24 2.96 -2.63 -7.01
C LEU A 24 2.68 -4.11 -6.68
N ALA A 25 3.66 -4.99 -6.88
CA ALA A 25 3.54 -6.39 -6.49
C ALA A 25 3.30 -6.56 -4.99
N GLN A 26 4.04 -5.81 -4.15
CA GLN A 26 3.85 -5.84 -2.70
C GLN A 26 2.49 -5.30 -2.28
N ILE A 27 2.01 -4.22 -2.90
CA ILE A 27 0.69 -3.64 -2.62
C ILE A 27 -0.42 -4.67 -2.86
N LYS A 28 -0.35 -5.45 -3.94
CA LYS A 28 -1.33 -6.51 -4.24
C LYS A 28 -1.40 -7.63 -3.19
N VAL A 29 -0.32 -7.82 -2.43
CA VAL A 29 -0.23 -8.86 -1.38
C VAL A 29 -0.19 -8.23 0.02
N ALA A 30 -0.70 -7.00 0.16
CA ALA A 30 -0.67 -6.29 1.43
C ALA A 30 -1.35 -7.11 2.56
N PRO A 31 -0.72 -7.23 3.75
CA PRO A 31 -1.26 -8.08 4.81
C PRO A 31 -2.56 -7.55 5.41
N THR A 32 -2.65 -6.23 5.59
CA THR A 32 -3.79 -5.57 6.25
C THR A 32 -4.12 -4.22 5.62
N VAL A 33 -5.36 -3.76 5.82
CA VAL A 33 -5.79 -2.40 5.47
C VAL A 33 -4.95 -1.34 6.19
N ARG A 34 -4.57 -1.59 7.45
CA ARG A 34 -3.74 -0.68 8.24
C ARG A 34 -2.36 -0.47 7.63
N ASP A 35 -1.75 -1.52 7.09
CA ASP A 35 -0.46 -1.43 6.41
C ASP A 35 -0.54 -0.52 5.18
N LEU A 36 -1.60 -0.64 4.38
CA LEU A 36 -1.85 0.23 3.22
C LEU A 36 -2.08 1.69 3.63
N GLN A 37 -2.86 1.92 4.69
CA GLN A 37 -3.09 3.28 5.22
C GLN A 37 -1.79 3.91 5.72
N GLN A 38 -0.93 3.14 6.41
CA GLN A 38 0.37 3.62 6.87
C GLN A 38 1.33 3.90 5.70
N LEU A 39 1.33 3.06 4.65
CA LEU A 39 2.11 3.32 3.44
C LEU A 39 1.67 4.63 2.76
N ARG A 40 0.36 4.83 2.57
CA ARG A 40 -0.16 6.08 1.99
C ARG A 40 0.23 7.29 2.84
N ALA A 41 0.15 7.20 4.17
CA ALA A 41 0.56 8.27 5.06
C ALA A 41 2.06 8.62 4.92
N LEU A 42 2.93 7.62 4.83
CA LEU A 42 4.37 7.83 4.58
C LEU A 42 4.61 8.49 3.22
N MET A 43 3.93 8.02 2.18
CA MET A 43 4.08 8.57 0.84
C MET A 43 3.54 10.01 0.70
N THR A 44 2.46 10.34 1.42
CA THR A 44 1.93 11.69 1.51
C THR A 44 2.90 12.62 2.23
N ALA A 45 3.48 12.18 3.35
CA ALA A 45 4.48 12.96 4.09
C ALA A 45 5.71 13.29 3.23
N ASP A 46 6.12 12.36 2.37
CA ASP A 46 7.26 12.54 1.46
C ASP A 46 6.88 13.18 0.10
N GLY A 47 5.60 13.53 -0.12
CA GLY A 47 5.10 14.10 -1.38
C GLY A 47 5.18 13.16 -2.60
N SER A 48 5.55 11.90 -2.40
CA SER A 48 5.74 10.90 -3.46
C SER A 48 4.41 10.37 -4.00
N LEU A 49 3.34 10.38 -3.20
CA LEU A 49 2.03 9.87 -3.61
C LEU A 49 1.47 10.59 -4.86
N LEU A 50 1.65 11.91 -4.95
CA LEU A 50 1.21 12.71 -6.09
C LEU A 50 1.99 12.38 -7.38
N LYS A 51 3.24 11.93 -7.25
CA LYS A 51 4.11 11.58 -8.38
C LYS A 51 3.83 10.17 -8.92
N HIS A 52 3.31 9.28 -8.07
CA HIS A 52 3.09 7.87 -8.40
C HIS A 52 1.60 7.52 -8.45
N ARG A 53 0.90 8.00 -9.50
CA ARG A 53 -0.55 7.80 -9.68
C ARG A 53 -0.99 6.33 -9.62
N LEU A 54 -0.25 5.45 -10.30
CA LEU A 54 -0.52 4.00 -10.30
C LEU A 54 -0.44 3.38 -8.90
N ILE A 55 0.40 3.93 -8.03
CA ILE A 55 0.56 3.44 -6.66
C ILE A 55 -0.60 3.93 -5.79
N ASP A 56 -1.04 5.18 -5.96
CA ASP A 56 -2.21 5.70 -5.26
C ASP A 56 -3.49 4.93 -5.64
N GLU A 57 -3.67 4.63 -6.93
CA GLU A 57 -4.77 3.79 -7.42
C GLU A 57 -4.71 2.37 -6.84
N ALA A 58 -3.57 1.68 -6.99
CA ALA A 58 -3.40 0.32 -6.49
C ALA A 58 -3.61 0.20 -4.97
N THR A 59 -3.16 1.18 -4.20
CA THR A 59 -3.38 1.18 -2.74
C THR A 59 -4.85 1.42 -2.37
N ARG A 60 -5.59 2.25 -3.12
CA ARG A 60 -7.03 2.45 -2.92
C ARG A 60 -7.81 1.17 -3.23
N ASP A 61 -7.54 0.56 -4.38
CA ASP A 61 -8.21 -0.67 -4.80
C ASP A 61 -7.98 -1.78 -3.80
N GLN A 62 -6.75 -1.93 -3.32
CA GLN A 62 -6.44 -2.97 -2.34
C GLN A 62 -7.08 -2.71 -0.97
N ILE A 63 -7.22 -1.45 -0.55
CA ILE A 63 -7.96 -1.10 0.68
C ILE A 63 -9.42 -1.55 0.55
N VAL A 64 -10.06 -1.29 -0.60
CA VAL A 64 -11.43 -1.73 -0.86
C VAL A 64 -11.53 -3.26 -0.85
N ALA A 65 -10.63 -3.95 -1.55
CA ALA A 65 -10.62 -5.40 -1.63
C ALA A 65 -10.39 -6.10 -0.28
N LEU A 66 -9.53 -5.54 0.58
CA LEU A 66 -9.30 -6.08 1.93
C LEU A 66 -10.41 -5.73 2.93
N SER A 67 -11.13 -4.62 2.69
CA SER A 67 -12.26 -4.19 3.53
C SER A 67 -13.58 -4.87 3.16
N ALA A 68 -13.69 -5.42 1.95
CA ALA A 68 -14.89 -6.12 1.50
C ALA A 68 -15.17 -7.35 2.39
N PRO A 69 -16.43 -7.59 2.79
CA PRO A 69 -16.82 -8.80 3.50
C PRO A 69 -16.36 -10.03 2.71
N ARG A 70 -15.68 -10.97 3.36
CA ARG A 70 -15.12 -12.18 2.72
C ARG A 70 -16.17 -13.15 2.15
N LEU A 71 -17.44 -12.74 2.11
CA LEU A 71 -18.59 -13.51 1.63
C LEU A 71 -18.53 -13.86 0.14
N HIS A 72 -17.74 -13.16 -0.67
CA HIS A 72 -17.59 -13.41 -2.12
C HIS A 72 -16.35 -14.23 -2.51
N ARG A 73 -15.90 -15.15 -1.64
CA ARG A 73 -14.85 -16.11 -2.00
C ARG A 73 -15.22 -17.52 -1.52
N SER A 74 -16.35 -18.01 -2.04
CA SER A 74 -16.63 -19.44 -2.20
C SER A 74 -16.27 -19.81 -3.64
N PRO A 75 -15.52 -20.91 -3.87
CA PRO A 75 -15.04 -21.33 -5.19
C PRO A 75 -16.17 -21.69 -6.16
#